data_AF-A0A1W6CME7-F1
#
_entry.id   AF-A0A1W6CME7-F1
#
_cell.length_a   1.000
_cell.length_b   1.000
_cell.length_c   1.000
_cell.angle_alpha   90.00
_cell.angle_beta   90.00
_cell.angle_gamma   90.00
#
_symmetry.space_group_name_H-M   'P 1'
#
loop_
_entity.id
_entity.type
_entity.pdbx_description
1 polymer ?
#
loop_
_entity_poly.entity_id
_entity_poly.type
_entity_poly.pdbx_seq_one_letter_code
_entity_poly.pdbx_strand_id
1 'polypeptide(L)'
;MDGPMSSPNKRGGVAMMGRTHAAVGMASCLLALDAGAVAHGGILADASLVLAGVIGALLPDLDHPKSTAGSMLPFVSVPLSAMFGHRGATHSLLAAGLCFALGTAAAQAVPSIHSLPAFALGLAIGWLSHLAADMLNPAGAPLLWPHPRRFRFPLPSSPNGLLDSLLFWASAICSVVLIVRHSAPSI
;
A
#
# COMPACT_ATOMS: atom_id res chain seq x y z
N MET A 1 19.90 17.91 -44.79
CA MET A 1 18.57 18.53 -44.68
C MET A 1 17.89 17.76 -43.58
N ASP A 2 18.14 18.19 -42.35
CA ASP A 2 17.79 17.40 -41.18
C ASP A 2 16.52 18.02 -40.60
N GLY A 3 15.39 17.43 -40.96
CA GLY A 3 14.10 17.81 -40.37
C GLY A 3 14.11 17.51 -38.88
N PRO A 4 13.48 18.35 -38.03
CA PRO A 4 13.39 18.05 -36.61
C PRO A 4 12.55 16.79 -36.40
N MET A 5 13.19 15.76 -35.85
CA MET A 5 12.51 14.55 -35.38
C MET A 5 11.43 14.94 -34.36
N SER A 6 10.18 14.68 -34.73
CA SER A 6 9.02 14.78 -33.85
C SER A 6 9.25 13.98 -32.57
N SER A 7 9.13 14.63 -31.41
CA SER A 7 9.24 13.97 -30.11
C SER A 7 8.10 12.95 -29.92
N PRO A 8 8.39 11.69 -29.52
CA PRO A 8 7.35 10.71 -29.31
C PRO A 8 6.68 10.90 -27.94
N ASN A 9 5.39 11.23 -27.99
CA ASN A 9 4.32 10.74 -27.14
C ASN A 9 4.39 10.99 -25.60
N LYS A 10 3.91 12.16 -25.15
CA LYS A 10 3.54 12.42 -23.74
C LYS A 10 2.17 11.80 -23.37
N ARG A 11 2.01 10.48 -23.53
CA ARG A 11 0.84 9.72 -23.03
C ARG A 11 1.22 8.64 -22.03
N GLY A 12 2.25 8.87 -21.23
CA GLY A 12 2.50 8.06 -20.04
C GLY A 12 1.57 8.51 -18.93
N GLY A 13 0.60 7.67 -18.55
CA GLY A 13 -0.16 7.91 -17.32
C GLY A 13 0.81 8.00 -16.13
N VAL A 14 0.58 8.95 -15.23
CA VAL A 14 1.42 9.13 -14.04
C VAL A 14 1.14 7.99 -13.07
N ALA A 15 2.18 7.27 -12.65
CA ALA A 15 2.06 6.23 -11.63
C ALA A 15 1.66 6.85 -10.28
N MET A 16 0.92 6.11 -9.47
CA MET A 16 0.56 6.58 -8.13
C MET A 16 1.78 6.78 -7.24
N MET A 17 1.64 7.70 -6.29
CA MET A 17 2.70 8.13 -5.40
C MET A 17 2.56 7.48 -4.02
N GLY A 18 3.66 7.39 -3.27
CA GLY A 18 3.67 6.81 -1.91
C GLY A 18 2.66 7.44 -0.95
N ARG A 19 2.39 8.75 -1.06
CA ARG A 19 1.35 9.43 -0.26
C ARG A 19 -0.06 8.84 -0.48
N THR A 20 -0.35 8.39 -1.69
CA THR A 20 -1.64 7.81 -2.07
C THR A 20 -1.75 6.40 -1.51
N HIS A 21 -0.67 5.62 -1.59
CA HIS A 21 -0.59 4.31 -0.94
C HIS A 21 -0.77 4.43 0.59
N ALA A 22 -0.08 5.38 1.24
CA ALA A 22 -0.26 5.66 2.66
C ALA A 22 -1.72 6.02 3.02
N ALA A 23 -2.35 6.91 2.26
CA ALA A 23 -3.74 7.31 2.47
C ALA A 23 -4.72 6.13 2.27
N VAL A 24 -4.52 5.32 1.23
CA VAL A 24 -5.32 4.13 0.95
C VAL A 24 -5.13 3.07 2.03
N GLY A 25 -3.90 2.87 2.54
CA GLY A 25 -3.61 1.96 3.65
C GLY A 25 -4.31 2.36 4.95
N MET A 26 -4.27 3.65 5.30
CA MET A 26 -5.03 4.20 6.43
C MET A 26 -6.53 3.97 6.26
N ALA A 27 -7.08 4.36 5.11
CA ALA A 27 -8.52 4.23 4.83
C ALA A 27 -8.97 2.77 4.86
N SER A 28 -8.14 1.84 4.36
CA SER A 28 -8.45 0.40 4.33
C SER A 28 -8.56 -0.19 5.73
N CYS A 29 -7.66 0.16 6.65
CA CYS A 29 -7.76 -0.27 8.05
C CYS A 29 -8.98 0.32 8.76
N LEU A 30 -9.26 1.61 8.56
CA LEU A 30 -10.43 2.26 9.15
C LEU A 30 -11.74 1.67 8.62
N LEU A 31 -11.84 1.41 7.32
CA LEU A 31 -13.00 0.74 6.72
C LEU A 31 -13.16 -0.70 7.23
N ALA A 32 -12.06 -1.41 7.46
CA ALA A 32 -12.12 -2.77 8.00
C ALA A 32 -12.67 -2.81 9.43
N LEU A 33 -12.34 -1.81 10.25
CA LEU A 33 -12.94 -1.61 11.57
C LEU A 33 -14.43 -1.24 11.45
N ASP A 34 -14.76 -0.23 10.66
CA ASP A 34 -16.13 0.30 10.51
C ASP A 34 -17.11 -0.75 9.95
N ALA A 35 -16.65 -1.59 9.01
CA ALA A 35 -17.42 -2.67 8.42
C ALA A 35 -17.53 -3.91 9.32
N GLY A 36 -16.86 -3.93 10.49
CA GLY A 36 -16.82 -5.09 11.39
C GLY A 36 -16.00 -6.27 10.84
N ALA A 37 -15.20 -6.05 9.79
CA ALA A 37 -14.29 -7.07 9.25
C ALA A 37 -13.10 -7.32 10.18
N VAL A 38 -12.74 -6.32 11.00
CA VAL A 38 -11.77 -6.41 12.08
C VAL A 38 -12.47 -5.96 13.37
N ALA A 39 -12.40 -6.79 14.41
CA ALA A 39 -12.96 -6.45 15.70
C ALA A 39 -12.16 -5.31 16.37
N HIS A 40 -12.88 -4.38 17.00
CA HIS A 40 -12.26 -3.36 17.83
C HIS A 40 -11.52 -3.98 19.02
N GLY A 41 -10.24 -3.64 19.17
CA GLY A 41 -9.39 -4.12 20.27
C GLY A 41 -9.14 -3.06 21.36
N GLY A 42 -9.82 -1.92 21.27
CA GLY A 42 -9.56 -0.73 22.07
C GLY A 42 -8.60 0.24 21.38
N ILE A 43 -8.52 1.46 21.89
CA ILE A 43 -7.84 2.61 21.24
C ILE A 43 -6.40 2.28 20.80
N LEU A 44 -5.63 1.57 21.64
CA LEU A 44 -4.24 1.25 21.34
C LEU A 44 -4.09 0.21 20.23
N ALA A 45 -4.97 -0.80 20.20
CA ALA A 45 -4.96 -1.83 19.17
C ALA A 45 -5.41 -1.25 17.83
N ASP A 46 -6.48 -0.47 17.82
CA ASP A 46 -7.04 0.15 16.62
C ASP A 46 -6.06 1.18 16.04
N ALA A 47 -5.42 2.00 16.89
CA ALA A 47 -4.37 2.91 16.46
C ALA A 47 -3.15 2.17 15.89
N SER A 48 -2.77 1.04 16.51
CA SER A 48 -1.67 0.19 16.02
C SER A 48 -1.99 -0.43 14.66
N LEU A 49 -3.23 -0.89 14.45
CA LEU A 49 -3.74 -1.40 13.17
C LEU A 49 -3.63 -0.33 12.07
N VAL A 50 -4.12 0.88 12.34
CA VAL A 50 -4.13 1.97 11.35
C VAL A 50 -2.72 2.46 11.03
N LEU A 51 -1.87 2.65 12.04
CA LEU A 51 -0.46 3.03 11.83
C LEU A 51 0.29 1.95 11.03
N ALA A 52 0.08 0.69 11.35
CA ALA A 52 0.64 -0.42 10.60
C ALA A 52 0.09 -0.49 9.17
N GLY A 53 -1.18 -0.14 8.94
CA GLY A 53 -1.76 -0.01 7.61
C GLY A 53 -1.01 0.98 6.72
N VAL A 54 -0.67 2.15 7.27
CA VAL A 54 0.14 3.15 6.58
C VAL A 54 1.54 2.61 6.26
N ILE A 55 2.20 2.01 7.25
CA ILE A 55 3.55 1.43 7.07
C ILE A 55 3.52 0.31 6.02
N GLY A 56 2.57 -0.62 6.16
CA GLY A 56 2.40 -1.77 5.28
C GLY A 56 2.10 -1.38 3.84
N ALA A 57 1.36 -0.30 3.62
CA ALA A 57 1.13 0.23 2.28
C ALA A 57 2.37 0.87 1.63
N LEU A 58 3.37 1.25 2.43
CA LEU A 58 4.64 1.81 1.93
C LEU A 58 5.75 0.77 1.80
N LEU A 59 5.64 -0.37 2.48
CA LEU A 59 6.65 -1.43 2.46
C LEU A 59 6.97 -1.98 1.05
N PRO A 60 6.01 -2.20 0.14
CA PRO A 60 6.30 -2.77 -1.17
C PRO A 60 7.25 -1.90 -2.00
N ASP A 61 7.07 -0.58 -1.89
CA ASP A 61 7.85 0.45 -2.58
C ASP A 61 9.27 0.61 -2.02
N LEU A 62 9.63 -0.02 -0.89
CA LEU A 62 11.01 -0.08 -0.41
C LEU A 62 11.97 -0.70 -1.44
N ASP A 63 11.46 -1.38 -2.46
CA ASP A 63 12.23 -1.97 -3.54
C ASP A 63 12.87 -0.95 -4.50
N HIS A 64 12.57 0.34 -4.38
CA HIS A 64 13.11 1.38 -5.26
C HIS A 64 13.79 2.50 -4.48
N PRO A 65 15.10 2.75 -4.66
CA PRO A 65 15.85 3.75 -3.88
C PRO A 65 15.37 5.20 -4.07
N LYS A 66 14.56 5.49 -5.10
CA LYS A 66 13.93 6.82 -5.30
C LYS A 66 12.48 6.90 -4.82
N SER A 67 11.89 5.84 -4.28
CA SER A 67 10.54 5.91 -3.70
C SER A 67 10.59 6.58 -2.32
N THR A 68 9.44 7.04 -1.83
CA THR A 68 9.34 7.67 -0.49
C THR A 68 9.90 6.76 0.59
N ALA A 69 9.57 5.46 0.57
CA ALA A 69 10.08 4.50 1.55
C ALA A 69 11.53 4.09 1.26
N GLY A 70 11.85 3.74 0.01
CA GLY A 70 13.17 3.20 -0.36
C GLY A 70 14.31 4.22 -0.20
N SER A 71 14.03 5.50 -0.40
CA SER A 71 14.99 6.58 -0.13
C SER A 71 15.33 6.76 1.36
N MET A 72 14.46 6.31 2.26
CA MET A 72 14.73 6.33 3.71
C MET A 72 15.68 5.21 4.15
N LEU A 73 15.70 4.08 3.44
CA LEU A 73 16.49 2.89 3.78
C LEU A 73 17.31 2.38 2.58
N PRO A 74 18.28 3.17 2.07
CA PRO A 74 19.03 2.84 0.86
C PRO A 74 19.80 1.51 0.97
N PHE A 75 20.20 1.13 2.19
CA PHE A 75 20.87 -0.14 2.47
C PHE A 75 19.95 -1.37 2.31
N VAL A 76 18.63 -1.19 2.39
CA VAL A 76 17.64 -2.24 2.07
C VAL A 76 17.23 -2.15 0.61
N SER A 77 16.94 -0.95 0.11
CA SER A 77 16.36 -0.76 -1.22
C SER A 77 17.33 -1.11 -2.35
N VAL A 78 18.63 -0.82 -2.21
CA VAL A 78 19.62 -1.07 -3.26
C VAL A 78 19.85 -2.57 -3.49
N PRO A 79 20.11 -3.40 -2.46
CA PRO A 79 20.20 -4.85 -2.63
C PRO A 79 18.91 -5.46 -3.17
N LEU A 80 17.75 -5.03 -2.65
CA LEU A 80 16.45 -5.56 -3.07
C LEU A 80 16.16 -5.25 -4.54
N SER A 81 16.40 -4.00 -4.96
CA SER A 81 16.29 -3.58 -6.35
C SER A 81 17.24 -4.36 -7.27
N ALA A 82 18.44 -4.69 -6.80
CA ALA A 82 19.43 -5.42 -7.57
C ALA A 82 19.07 -6.92 -7.73
N MET A 83 18.48 -7.53 -6.70
CA MET A 83 18.12 -8.96 -6.70
C MET A 83 16.80 -9.27 -7.40
N PHE A 84 15.78 -8.43 -7.20
CA PHE A 84 14.41 -8.73 -7.63
C PHE A 84 13.85 -7.75 -8.67
N GLY A 85 14.59 -6.67 -8.98
CA GLY A 85 14.13 -5.60 -9.85
C GLY A 85 13.04 -4.72 -9.20
N HIS A 86 12.68 -3.64 -9.89
CA HIS A 86 11.59 -2.76 -9.47
C HIS A 86 10.23 -3.42 -9.75
N ARG A 87 9.34 -3.46 -8.76
CA ARG A 87 8.03 -4.15 -8.82
C ARG A 87 8.21 -5.64 -9.07
N GLY A 88 9.06 -6.27 -8.26
CA GLY A 88 9.36 -7.69 -8.27
C GLY A 88 8.70 -8.43 -7.09
N ALA A 89 9.50 -9.11 -6.28
CA ALA A 89 9.03 -9.96 -5.18
C ALA A 89 8.15 -9.23 -4.16
N THR A 90 8.47 -7.96 -3.82
CA THR A 90 7.73 -7.17 -2.83
C THR A 90 6.30 -6.85 -3.25
N HIS A 91 6.02 -6.85 -4.55
CA HIS A 91 4.71 -6.54 -5.13
C HIS A 91 3.87 -7.82 -5.40
N SER A 92 4.12 -8.88 -4.65
CA SER A 92 3.46 -10.17 -4.78
C SER A 92 2.55 -10.47 -3.59
N LEU A 93 1.53 -11.30 -3.81
CA LEU A 93 0.71 -11.84 -2.73
C LEU A 93 1.51 -12.75 -1.80
N LEU A 94 2.57 -13.37 -2.31
CA LEU A 94 3.50 -14.19 -1.52
C LEU A 94 4.22 -13.33 -0.46
N ALA A 95 4.70 -12.14 -0.84
CA ALA A 95 5.36 -11.24 0.11
C ALA A 95 4.38 -10.71 1.17
N ALA A 96 3.16 -10.33 0.78
CA ALA A 96 2.12 -9.93 1.71
C ALA A 96 1.76 -11.06 2.69
N GLY A 97 1.58 -12.28 2.18
CA GLY A 97 1.27 -13.46 2.99
C GLY A 97 2.41 -13.84 3.94
N LEU A 98 3.66 -13.76 3.49
CA LEU A 98 4.83 -14.00 4.35
C LEU A 98 4.95 -12.95 5.45
N CYS A 99 4.75 -11.66 5.12
CA CYS A 99 4.75 -10.58 6.11
C CYS A 99 3.67 -10.83 7.19
N PHE A 100 2.46 -11.20 6.77
CA PHE A 100 1.39 -11.54 7.70
C PHE A 100 1.75 -12.75 8.58
N ALA A 101 2.20 -13.85 7.98
CA ALA A 101 2.58 -15.06 8.71
C ALA A 101 3.68 -14.79 9.75
N LEU A 102 4.74 -14.08 9.36
CA LEU A 102 5.82 -13.71 10.27
C LEU A 102 5.35 -12.77 11.38
N GLY A 103 4.51 -11.78 11.04
CA GLY A 103 3.92 -10.87 12.02
C GLY A 103 3.04 -11.61 13.05
N THR A 104 2.22 -12.55 12.60
CA THR A 104 1.40 -13.38 13.50
C THR A 104 2.25 -14.29 14.37
N ALA A 105 3.29 -14.92 13.82
CA ALA A 105 4.22 -15.74 14.61
C ALA A 105 4.96 -14.91 15.66
N ALA A 106 5.40 -13.69 15.32
CA ALA A 106 6.03 -12.76 16.26
C ALA A 106 5.06 -12.34 17.38
N ALA A 107 3.79 -12.09 17.04
CA ALA A 107 2.75 -11.78 18.02
C ALA A 107 2.51 -12.94 19.00
N GLN A 108 2.56 -14.18 18.52
CA GLN A 108 2.44 -15.38 19.36
C GLN A 108 3.68 -15.59 20.25
N ALA A 109 4.87 -15.24 19.75
CA ALA A 109 6.12 -15.37 20.50
C ALA A 109 6.23 -14.34 21.64
N VAL A 110 5.58 -13.18 21.52
CA VAL A 110 5.61 -12.10 22.51
C VAL A 110 4.19 -11.69 22.93
N PRO A 111 3.45 -12.57 23.63
CA PRO A 111 2.04 -12.35 23.94
C PRO A 111 1.79 -11.19 24.90
N SER A 112 2.84 -10.70 25.58
CA SER A 112 2.78 -9.52 26.44
C SER A 112 2.53 -8.20 25.67
N ILE A 113 2.78 -8.18 24.35
CA ILE A 113 2.49 -7.03 23.49
C ILE A 113 1.14 -7.24 22.82
N HIS A 114 0.06 -6.88 23.53
CA HIS A 114 -1.32 -7.10 23.07
C HIS A 114 -1.68 -6.40 21.75
N SER A 115 -0.98 -5.34 21.36
CA SER A 115 -1.20 -4.63 20.09
C SER A 115 -0.50 -5.28 18.89
N LEU A 116 0.40 -6.24 19.11
CA LEU A 116 1.21 -6.84 18.04
C LEU A 116 0.39 -7.64 17.01
N PRO A 117 -0.68 -8.37 17.37
CA PRO A 117 -1.59 -8.97 16.39
C PRO A 117 -2.27 -7.93 15.50
N ALA A 118 -2.76 -6.83 16.08
CA ALA A 118 -3.38 -5.74 15.34
C ALA A 118 -2.37 -5.05 14.42
N PHE A 119 -1.13 -4.87 14.88
CA PHE A 119 -0.05 -4.34 14.07
C PHE A 119 0.27 -5.26 12.86
N ALA A 120 0.42 -6.57 13.08
CA ALA A 120 0.67 -7.53 12.01
C ALA A 120 -0.47 -7.57 10.96
N LEU A 121 -1.72 -7.53 11.42
CA LEU A 121 -2.88 -7.45 10.55
C LEU A 121 -2.92 -6.14 9.76
N GLY A 122 -2.58 -5.02 10.40
CA GLY A 122 -2.52 -3.71 9.77
C GLY A 122 -1.47 -3.68 8.66
N LEU A 123 -0.27 -4.23 8.91
CA LEU A 123 0.75 -4.38 7.86
C LEU A 123 0.21 -5.14 6.65
N ALA A 124 -0.51 -6.24 6.87
CA ALA A 124 -1.07 -7.05 5.80
C ALA A 124 -2.17 -6.30 5.01
N ILE A 125 -3.10 -5.63 5.69
CA ILE A 125 -4.14 -4.82 5.06
C ILE A 125 -3.49 -3.70 4.23
N GLY A 126 -2.52 -2.99 4.80
CA GLY A 126 -1.75 -1.95 4.11
C GLY A 126 -1.08 -2.48 2.85
N TRP A 127 -0.36 -3.60 2.96
CA TRP A 127 0.34 -4.23 1.84
C TRP A 127 -0.63 -4.65 0.73
N LEU A 128 -1.75 -5.28 1.08
CA LEU A 128 -2.77 -5.68 0.11
C LEU A 128 -3.41 -4.46 -0.56
N SER A 129 -3.63 -3.38 0.19
CA SER A 129 -4.16 -2.12 -0.34
C SER A 129 -3.20 -1.47 -1.35
N HIS A 130 -1.88 -1.58 -1.12
CA HIS A 130 -0.87 -1.17 -2.10
C HIS A 130 -1.00 -1.95 -3.40
N LEU A 131 -1.05 -3.28 -3.32
CA LEU A 131 -1.19 -4.15 -4.50
C LEU A 131 -2.48 -3.83 -5.27
N ALA A 132 -3.59 -3.68 -4.55
CA ALA A 132 -4.89 -3.34 -5.13
C ALA A 132 -4.88 -1.98 -5.82
N ALA A 133 -4.25 -0.99 -5.19
CA ALA A 133 -4.04 0.31 -5.80
C ALA A 133 -3.23 0.14 -7.09
N ASP A 134 -2.10 -0.57 -7.05
CA ASP A 134 -1.20 -0.72 -8.21
C ASP A 134 -1.85 -1.45 -9.39
N MET A 135 -2.90 -2.26 -9.16
CA MET A 135 -3.73 -2.84 -10.22
C MET A 135 -4.59 -1.81 -10.96
N LEU A 136 -4.79 -0.60 -10.41
CA LEU A 136 -5.47 0.51 -11.07
C LEU A 136 -4.53 1.25 -12.05
N ASN A 137 -3.22 1.06 -11.91
CA ASN A 137 -2.23 1.61 -12.85
C ASN A 137 -2.19 0.78 -14.16
N PRO A 138 -1.92 1.40 -15.33
CA PRO A 138 -1.81 0.70 -16.60
C PRO A 138 -0.79 -0.45 -16.61
N ALA A 139 0.27 -0.33 -15.80
CA ALA A 139 1.33 -1.33 -15.63
C ALA A 139 0.88 -2.57 -14.83
N GLY A 140 -0.13 -2.43 -13.96
CA GLY A 140 -0.62 -3.49 -13.08
C GLY A 140 0.37 -3.99 -12.03
N ALA A 141 -0.08 -4.97 -11.25
CA ALA A 141 0.67 -5.62 -10.16
C ALA A 141 1.05 -7.08 -10.51
N PRO A 142 2.29 -7.53 -10.22
CA PRO A 142 2.73 -8.92 -10.43
C PRO A 142 2.33 -9.82 -9.25
N LEU A 143 1.03 -9.98 -9.01
CA LEU A 143 0.49 -10.68 -7.82
C LEU A 143 1.05 -12.10 -7.62
N LEU A 144 1.37 -12.78 -8.73
CA LEU A 144 1.85 -14.16 -8.74
C LEU A 144 3.37 -14.27 -8.98
N TRP A 145 4.14 -13.19 -8.77
CA TRP A 145 5.59 -13.24 -8.88
C TRP A 145 6.15 -14.46 -8.11
N PRO A 146 7.08 -15.26 -8.71
CA PRO A 146 7.87 -14.97 -9.90
C PRO A 146 7.20 -15.29 -11.25
N HIS A 147 5.95 -15.76 -11.26
CA HIS A 147 5.22 -15.97 -12.52
C HIS A 147 4.97 -14.62 -13.23
N PRO A 148 5.25 -14.48 -14.54
CA PRO A 148 5.29 -13.17 -15.21
C PRO A 148 3.93 -12.50 -15.43
N ARG A 149 2.82 -13.11 -15.00
CA ARG A 149 1.48 -12.55 -15.17
C ARG A 149 1.30 -11.30 -14.30
N ARG A 150 0.89 -10.20 -14.95
CA ARG A 150 0.49 -8.95 -14.29
C ARG A 150 -1.02 -8.82 -14.30
N PHE A 151 -1.58 -8.37 -13.18
CA PHE A 151 -3.01 -8.16 -12.98
C PHE A 151 -3.30 -6.68 -12.97
N ARG A 152 -4.36 -6.27 -13.68
CA ARG A 152 -4.82 -4.88 -13.75
C ARG A 152 -6.32 -4.82 -13.96
N PHE A 153 -6.93 -3.75 -13.50
CA PHE A 153 -8.29 -3.42 -13.87
C PHE A 153 -8.32 -2.77 -15.28
N PRO A 154 -9.41 -2.93 -16.05
CA PRO A 154 -9.54 -2.36 -17.39
C PRO A 154 -9.88 -0.85 -17.32
N LEU A 155 -9.03 -0.07 -16.66
CA LEU A 155 -9.18 1.38 -16.54
C LEU A 155 -8.35 2.11 -17.60
N PRO A 156 -8.86 3.22 -18.16
CA PRO A 156 -8.08 4.07 -19.05
C PRO A 156 -6.92 4.73 -18.30
N SER A 157 -5.81 4.97 -19.00
CA SER A 157 -4.69 5.73 -18.45
C SER A 157 -5.16 7.11 -18.00
N SER A 158 -4.89 7.45 -16.74
CA SER A 158 -5.22 8.77 -16.21
C SER A 158 -4.29 9.85 -16.77
N PRO A 159 -4.81 10.88 -17.46
CA PRO A 159 -3.99 12.03 -17.80
C PRO A 159 -3.55 12.77 -16.52
N ASN A 160 -2.31 13.27 -16.50
CA ASN A 160 -1.77 14.18 -15.48
C ASN A 160 -1.93 13.75 -14.00
N GLY A 161 -2.06 12.45 -13.71
CA GLY A 161 -2.20 11.97 -12.33
C GLY A 161 -3.56 12.24 -11.67
N LEU A 162 -4.62 12.46 -12.46
CA LEU A 162 -5.99 12.61 -11.95
C LEU A 162 -6.42 11.44 -11.04
N LEU A 163 -6.17 10.19 -11.45
CA LEU A 163 -6.50 8.99 -10.67
C LEU A 163 -5.77 8.95 -9.32
N ASP A 164 -4.48 9.26 -9.29
CA ASP A 164 -3.69 9.40 -8.05
C ASP A 164 -4.33 10.43 -7.12
N SER A 165 -4.67 11.60 -7.67
CA SER A 165 -5.26 12.70 -6.90
C SER A 165 -6.65 12.35 -6.35
N LEU A 166 -7.49 11.71 -7.17
CA LEU A 166 -8.83 11.29 -6.76
C LEU A 166 -8.77 10.22 -5.67
N LEU A 167 -7.92 9.20 -5.85
CA LEU A 167 -7.74 8.13 -4.84
C LEU A 167 -7.20 8.68 -3.53
N PHE A 168 -6.23 9.60 -3.59
CA PHE A 168 -5.69 10.27 -2.41
C PHE A 168 -6.79 11.02 -1.64
N TRP A 169 -7.51 11.92 -2.32
CA TRP A 169 -8.53 12.74 -1.65
C TRP A 169 -9.73 11.90 -1.17
N ALA A 170 -10.18 10.92 -1.96
CA ALA A 170 -11.24 10.02 -1.53
C ALA A 170 -10.85 9.25 -0.27
N SER A 171 -9.62 8.72 -0.21
CA SER A 171 -9.10 7.98 0.95
C SER A 171 -8.89 8.89 2.16
N ALA A 172 -8.41 10.11 1.95
CA ALA A 172 -8.24 11.10 3.02
C ALA A 172 -9.59 11.52 3.62
N ILE A 173 -10.58 11.85 2.79
CA ILE A 173 -11.93 12.23 3.23
C ILE A 173 -12.58 11.05 3.96
N CYS A 174 -12.51 9.84 3.38
CA CYS A 174 -13.01 8.62 4.01
C CYS A 174 -12.39 8.43 5.40
N SER A 175 -11.06 8.55 5.51
CA SER A 175 -10.36 8.41 6.80
C SER A 175 -10.85 9.42 7.82
N VAL A 176 -11.00 10.70 7.44
CA VAL A 176 -11.51 11.74 8.34
C VAL A 176 -12.93 11.42 8.81
N VAL A 177 -13.82 11.04 7.88
CA VAL A 177 -15.21 10.69 8.22
C VAL A 177 -15.26 9.53 9.20
N LEU A 178 -14.49 8.47 8.98
CA LEU A 178 -14.46 7.29 9.84
C LEU A 178 -13.85 7.61 11.21
N ILE A 179 -12.80 8.42 11.27
CA ILE A 179 -12.23 8.88 12.55
C ILE A 179 -13.26 9.67 13.35
N VAL A 180 -13.97 10.61 12.72
CA VAL A 180 -15.03 11.39 13.38
C VAL A 180 -16.16 10.47 13.87
N ARG A 181 -16.59 9.52 13.03
CA ARG A 181 -17.63 8.55 13.39
C ARG A 181 -17.24 7.70 14.60
N HIS A 182 -16.00 7.20 14.64
CA HIS A 182 -15.50 6.41 15.77
C HIS A 182 -15.20 7.26 17.01
N SER A 183 -15.04 8.58 16.86
CA SER A 183 -14.82 9.51 17.98
C SER A 183 -16.12 10.06 18.57
N ALA A 184 -17.23 9.96 17.85
CA ALA A 184 -18.53 10.42 18.33
C ALA A 184 -19.07 9.48 19.41
N PRO A 185 -19.53 9.98 20.56
CA PRO A 185 -20.19 9.15 21.56
C PRO A 185 -21.45 8.54 20.95
N SER A 186 -21.63 7.23 21.15
CA SER A 186 -22.87 6.53 20.81
C SER A 186 -24.01 7.13 21.65
N ILE A 187 -24.92 7.85 21.00
CA ILE A 187 -26.16 8.39 21.58
C ILE A 187 -27.14 7.26 21.84
#